data_AF-A0A529HP71-F1
#
_entry.id   AF-A0A529HP71-F1
#
_cell.length_a   1.000
_cell.length_b   1.000
_cell.length_c   1.000
_cell.angle_alpha   90.00
_cell.angle_beta   90.00
_cell.angle_gamma   90.00
#
_symmetry.space_group_name_H-M   'P 1'
#
loop_
_entity.id
_entity.type
_entity.pdbx_description
1 polymer ?
#
loop_
_entity_poly.entity_id
_entity_poly.type
_entity_poly.pdbx_seq_one_letter_code
_entity_poly.pdbx_strand_id
1 'polypeptide(L)'
;LGGGDPADPPSAAEIGQTAMQDAYALAFAAAANAQSDTALDAGIPCARHVGQPMTRCEISVAQKGGDSSVTVTWPDGGARIINFHDGKPAGSDSSDEFRFTREGSLNMIRIGVSERFEITDALALGE
;
A
#
# COMPACT_ATOMS: atom_id res chain seq x y z
N LEU A 1 56.01 6.67 24.79
CA LEU A 1 55.36 7.82 25.45
C LEU A 1 54.42 8.44 24.43
N GLY A 2 53.12 8.22 24.55
CA GLY A 2 52.14 8.70 23.57
C GLY A 2 50.75 8.64 24.19
N GLY A 3 50.48 9.57 25.12
CA GLY A 3 49.13 9.83 25.59
C GLY A 3 48.51 10.85 24.66
N GLY A 4 47.47 10.48 23.91
CA GLY A 4 46.62 11.44 23.23
C GLY A 4 45.69 12.09 24.25
N ASP A 5 45.65 13.41 24.27
CA ASP A 5 44.68 14.17 25.06
C ASP A 5 43.24 13.75 24.69
N PRO A 6 42.33 13.65 25.68
CA PRO A 6 40.92 13.40 25.38
C PRO A 6 40.35 14.60 24.63
N ALA A 7 39.60 14.33 23.56
CA ALA A 7 38.92 15.37 22.79
C ALA A 7 37.94 16.16 23.68
N ASP A 8 37.93 17.48 23.53
CA ASP A 8 36.97 18.35 24.21
C ASP A 8 35.53 17.98 23.82
N PRO A 9 34.57 18.07 24.77
CA PRO A 9 33.18 17.79 24.48
C PRO A 9 32.60 18.82 23.51
N PRO A 10 31.63 18.43 22.66
CA PRO A 10 31.02 19.32 21.68
C PRO A 10 30.26 20.47 22.37
N SER A 11 30.28 21.63 21.72
CA SER A 11 29.54 22.81 22.18
C SER A 11 28.03 22.66 21.98
N ALA A 12 27.24 23.45 22.71
CA ALA A 12 25.78 23.47 22.57
C ALA A 12 25.30 23.79 21.14
N ALA A 13 26.06 24.59 20.39
CA ALA A 13 25.75 24.93 19.00
C ALA A 13 25.95 23.72 18.07
N GLU A 14 27.04 22.97 18.26
CA GLU A 14 27.30 21.73 17.50
C GLU A 14 26.24 20.67 17.81
N ILE A 15 25.89 20.51 19.09
CA ILE A 15 24.82 19.61 19.50
C ILE A 15 23.49 19.99 18.82
N GLY A 16 23.16 21.28 18.79
CA GLY A 16 21.95 21.76 18.13
C GLY A 16 21.94 21.53 16.60
N GLN A 17 23.08 21.73 15.93
CA GLN A 17 23.21 21.47 14.49
C GLN A 17 23.06 19.99 14.16
N THR A 18 23.73 19.11 14.90
CA THR A 18 23.61 17.65 14.71
C THR A 18 22.17 17.20 14.93
N ALA A 19 21.50 17.67 15.98
CA ALA A 19 20.11 17.32 16.24
C ALA A 19 19.15 17.73 15.10
N MET A 20 19.35 18.93 14.51
CA MET A 20 18.54 19.37 13.37
C MET A 20 18.80 18.55 12.11
N GLN A 21 20.06 18.18 11.85
CA GLN A 21 20.43 17.33 10.72
C GLN A 21 19.82 15.93 10.85
N ASP A 22 19.89 15.33 12.03
CA ASP A 22 19.30 14.02 12.32
C ASP A 22 17.77 14.06 12.15
N ALA A 23 17.11 15.12 12.64
CA ALA A 23 15.68 15.31 12.46
C ALA A 23 15.28 15.39 10.98
N TYR A 24 16.07 16.11 10.16
CA TYR A 24 15.86 16.18 8.71
C TYR A 24 16.07 14.83 8.02
N ALA A 25 17.12 14.09 8.41
CA ALA A 25 17.41 12.77 7.87
C ALA A 25 16.27 11.77 8.19
N LEU A 26 15.76 11.79 9.42
CA LEU A 26 14.62 10.98 9.84
C LEU A 26 13.35 11.34 9.07
N ALA A 27 13.09 12.64 8.85
CA ALA A 27 11.94 13.08 8.07
C ALA A 27 12.03 12.62 6.59
N PHE A 28 13.22 12.68 6.00
CA PHE A 28 13.44 12.21 4.63
C PHE A 28 13.28 10.69 4.51
N ALA A 29 13.80 9.94 5.49
CA ALA A 29 13.62 8.49 5.55
C ALA A 29 12.13 8.12 5.71
N ALA A 30 11.37 8.83 6.54
CA ALA A 30 9.93 8.61 6.68
C ALA A 30 9.17 8.87 5.36
N ALA A 31 9.51 9.94 4.64
CA ALA A 31 8.91 10.24 3.34
C ALA A 31 9.23 9.15 2.29
N ALA A 32 10.48 8.67 2.24
CA ALA A 32 10.86 7.58 1.33
C ALA A 32 10.13 6.26 1.64
N ASN A 33 9.88 5.96 2.92
CA ASN A 33 9.07 4.80 3.31
C ASN A 33 7.60 4.95 2.90
N ALA A 34 7.01 6.15 3.04
CA ALA A 34 5.65 6.42 2.57
C ALA A 34 5.51 6.27 1.04
N GLN A 35 6.57 6.56 0.28
CA GLN A 35 6.63 6.26 -1.15
C GLN A 35 6.78 4.77 -1.46
N SER A 36 7.36 3.99 -0.56
CA SER A 36 7.66 2.56 -0.77
C SER A 36 6.45 1.64 -0.50
N ASP A 37 5.37 2.17 0.07
CA ASP A 37 4.07 1.48 0.19
C ASP A 37 3.39 1.25 -1.18
N THR A 38 3.96 1.76 -2.28
CA THR A 38 3.53 1.47 -3.66
C THR A 38 4.26 0.26 -4.27
N ALA A 39 4.83 -0.64 -3.47
CA ALA A 39 5.33 -1.90 -3.99
C ALA A 39 4.14 -2.79 -4.41
N LEU A 40 4.00 -3.00 -5.71
CA LEU A 40 3.10 -3.99 -6.35
C LEU A 40 3.24 -5.43 -5.80
N ASP A 41 4.18 -5.65 -4.88
CA ASP A 41 4.51 -6.91 -4.20
C ASP A 41 3.89 -7.02 -2.78
N ALA A 42 3.32 -5.94 -2.22
CA ALA A 42 2.86 -5.91 -0.83
C ALA A 42 1.38 -6.29 -0.62
N GLY A 43 0.67 -6.73 -1.66
CA GLY A 43 -0.77 -7.04 -1.56
C GLY A 43 -1.66 -5.81 -1.34
N ILE A 44 -2.98 -6.01 -1.24
CA ILE A 44 -3.96 -4.92 -1.06
C ILE A 44 -4.71 -5.00 0.26
N PRO A 45 -5.23 -3.90 0.81
CA PRO A 45 -6.22 -3.96 1.87
C PRO A 45 -7.48 -4.70 1.41
N CYS A 46 -7.89 -5.72 2.16
CA CYS A 46 -9.07 -6.52 1.90
C CYS A 46 -9.73 -7.00 3.20
N ALA A 47 -11.02 -7.32 3.13
CA ALA A 47 -11.72 -8.06 4.18
C ALA A 47 -12.78 -8.96 3.54
N ARG A 48 -12.94 -10.18 4.06
CA ARG A 48 -13.91 -11.15 3.54
C ARG A 48 -15.22 -11.14 4.32
N HIS A 49 -15.13 -10.89 5.62
CA HIS A 49 -16.26 -11.01 6.54
C HIS A 49 -16.72 -9.66 7.08
N VAL A 50 -18.00 -9.60 7.46
CA VAL A 50 -18.59 -8.42 8.10
C VAL A 50 -17.87 -8.14 9.42
N GLY A 51 -17.50 -6.87 9.64
CA GLY A 51 -16.83 -6.44 10.87
C GLY A 51 -15.35 -6.82 10.98
N GLN A 52 -14.81 -7.60 10.03
CA GLN A 52 -13.39 -7.93 10.00
C GLN A 52 -12.55 -6.65 9.75
N PRO A 53 -11.47 -6.41 10.49
CA PRO A 53 -10.50 -5.39 10.12
C PRO A 53 -9.92 -5.67 8.72
N MET A 54 -9.54 -4.62 8.00
CA MET A 54 -8.83 -4.82 6.73
C MET A 54 -7.46 -5.47 7.02
N THR A 55 -7.13 -6.50 6.25
CA THR A 55 -5.82 -7.16 6.24
C THR A 55 -5.17 -6.98 4.87
N ARG A 56 -3.92 -7.38 4.70
CA ARG A 56 -3.30 -7.50 3.38
C ARG A 56 -3.69 -8.83 2.75
N CYS A 57 -4.26 -8.79 1.55
CA CYS A 57 -4.45 -9.94 0.67
C CYS A 57 -3.35 -9.97 -0.38
N GLU A 58 -2.90 -11.17 -0.72
CA GLU A 58 -2.03 -11.39 -1.86
C GLU A 58 -2.79 -11.08 -3.15
N ILE A 59 -2.09 -10.56 -4.15
CA ILE A 59 -2.69 -10.21 -5.45
C ILE A 59 -1.85 -10.70 -6.61
N SER A 60 -2.53 -10.95 -7.74
CA SER A 60 -1.90 -11.07 -9.05
C SER A 60 -2.74 -10.33 -10.08
N VAL A 61 -2.08 -9.68 -11.05
CA VAL A 61 -2.75 -8.86 -12.06
C VAL A 61 -2.46 -9.44 -13.44
N ALA A 62 -3.52 -9.68 -14.21
CA ALA A 62 -3.44 -10.07 -15.61
C ALA A 62 -4.06 -8.97 -16.48
N GLN A 63 -3.33 -8.50 -17.50
CA GLN A 63 -3.79 -7.43 -18.39
C GLN A 63 -4.00 -7.93 -19.82
N LYS A 64 -5.01 -7.38 -20.48
CA LYS A 64 -5.28 -7.61 -21.90
C LYS A 64 -6.02 -6.42 -22.52
N GLY A 65 -5.28 -5.60 -23.28
CA GLY A 65 -5.88 -4.61 -24.19
C GLY A 65 -6.81 -3.57 -23.53
N GLY A 66 -6.36 -2.92 -22.46
CA GLY A 66 -7.15 -1.92 -21.69
C GLY A 66 -7.99 -2.54 -20.56
N ASP A 67 -8.25 -3.84 -20.65
CA ASP A 67 -8.86 -4.60 -19.56
C ASP A 67 -7.79 -5.20 -18.64
N SER A 68 -8.14 -5.34 -17.37
CA SER A 68 -7.33 -6.12 -16.42
C SER A 68 -8.18 -6.94 -15.47
N SER A 69 -7.59 -7.99 -14.92
CA SER A 69 -8.17 -8.85 -13.90
C SER A 69 -7.23 -8.91 -12.73
N VAL A 70 -7.69 -8.44 -11.58
CA VAL A 70 -6.99 -8.52 -10.30
C VAL A 70 -7.52 -9.73 -9.56
N THR A 71 -6.68 -10.74 -9.38
CA THR A 71 -6.98 -11.89 -8.53
C THR A 71 -6.50 -11.57 -7.13
N VAL A 72 -7.41 -11.59 -6.16
CA VAL A 72 -7.15 -11.31 -4.74
C VAL A 72 -7.27 -12.61 -3.97
N THR A 73 -6.19 -13.06 -3.33
CA THR A 73 -6.13 -14.29 -2.54
C THR A 73 -6.15 -13.93 -1.06
N TRP A 74 -7.12 -14.46 -0.32
CA TRP A 74 -7.21 -14.21 1.12
C TRP A 74 -6.21 -15.08 1.90
N PRO A 75 -5.70 -14.60 3.05
CA PRO A 75 -4.80 -15.39 3.90
C PRO A 75 -5.41 -16.70 4.44
N ASP A 76 -6.73 -16.75 4.60
CA ASP A 76 -7.48 -17.94 5.01
C ASP A 76 -7.82 -18.87 3.83
N GLY A 77 -7.49 -18.48 2.60
CA GLY A 77 -7.67 -19.25 1.39
C GLY A 77 -8.90 -18.89 0.56
N GLY A 78 -8.87 -19.36 -0.68
CA GLY A 78 -9.79 -18.92 -1.73
C GLY A 78 -9.31 -17.63 -2.40
N ALA A 79 -9.98 -17.27 -3.49
CA ALA A 79 -9.65 -16.06 -4.24
C ALA A 79 -10.91 -15.40 -4.80
N ARG A 80 -10.77 -14.11 -5.13
CA ARG A 80 -11.73 -13.28 -5.84
C ARG A 80 -11.09 -12.75 -7.10
N ILE A 81 -11.76 -12.85 -8.23
CA ILE A 81 -11.34 -12.14 -9.45
C ILE A 81 -12.17 -10.87 -9.57
N ILE A 82 -11.50 -9.72 -9.68
CA ILE A 82 -12.12 -8.42 -9.90
C ILE A 82 -11.65 -7.91 -11.26
N ASN A 83 -12.60 -7.65 -12.15
CA ASN A 83 -12.35 -7.18 -13.50
C ASN A 83 -12.35 -5.65 -13.53
N PHE A 84 -11.44 -5.08 -14.30
CA PHE A 84 -11.30 -3.65 -14.51
C PHE A 84 -11.28 -3.34 -16.01
N HIS A 85 -11.81 -2.18 -16.36
CA HIS A 85 -11.77 -1.60 -17.70
C HIS A 85 -11.24 -0.16 -17.57
N ASP A 86 -10.14 0.15 -18.26
CA ASP A 86 -9.45 1.45 -18.19
C ASP A 86 -9.17 1.89 -16.72
N GLY A 87 -8.70 0.95 -15.89
CA GLY A 87 -8.39 1.18 -14.48
C GLY A 87 -9.62 1.34 -13.56
N LYS A 88 -10.84 1.18 -14.06
CA LYS A 88 -12.08 1.27 -13.28
C LYS A 88 -12.68 -0.11 -12.99
N PRO A 89 -13.18 -0.38 -11.77
CA PRO A 89 -13.84 -1.63 -11.46
C PRO A 89 -15.07 -1.86 -12.35
N ALA A 90 -15.14 -3.02 -13.00
CA ALA A 90 -16.19 -3.39 -13.94
C ALA A 90 -17.06 -4.56 -13.43
N GLY A 91 -16.52 -5.43 -12.58
CA GLY A 91 -17.26 -6.57 -12.04
C GLY A 91 -16.37 -7.57 -11.31
N SER A 92 -16.92 -8.75 -11.03
CA SER A 92 -16.19 -9.86 -10.41
C SER A 92 -16.67 -11.22 -10.91
N ASP A 93 -15.97 -12.28 -10.50
CA ASP A 93 -16.40 -13.67 -10.70
C ASP A 93 -17.52 -14.15 -9.75
N SER A 94 -18.03 -13.29 -8.85
CA SER A 94 -19.24 -13.57 -8.05
C SER A 94 -20.51 -13.20 -8.79
N SER A 95 -21.61 -13.91 -8.51
CA SER A 95 -22.97 -13.48 -8.86
C SER A 95 -23.58 -12.49 -7.86
N ASP A 96 -22.88 -12.18 -6.77
CA ASP A 96 -23.32 -11.21 -5.77
C ASP A 96 -23.29 -9.77 -6.29
N GLU A 97 -24.01 -8.88 -5.60
CA GLU A 97 -24.03 -7.46 -5.94
C GLU A 97 -22.63 -6.84 -5.90
N PHE A 98 -22.24 -6.21 -7.01
CA PHE A 98 -20.96 -5.51 -7.14
C PHE A 98 -21.18 -3.99 -7.04
N ARG A 99 -20.55 -3.36 -6.05
CA ARG A 99 -20.60 -1.91 -5.84
C ARG A 99 -19.20 -1.36 -5.63
N PHE A 100 -18.97 -0.13 -6.07
CA PHE A 100 -17.72 0.55 -5.73
C PHE A 100 -17.95 2.06 -5.58
N THR A 101 -17.09 2.67 -4.76
CA THR A 101 -16.89 4.12 -4.71
C THR A 101 -15.43 4.42 -5.02
N ARG A 102 -15.14 5.66 -5.37
CA ARG A 102 -13.78 6.09 -5.72
C ARG A 102 -13.40 7.34 -4.96
N GLU A 103 -12.24 7.30 -4.33
CA GLU A 103 -11.63 8.41 -3.61
C GLU A 103 -10.26 8.70 -4.24
N GLY A 104 -10.19 9.71 -5.12
CA GLY A 104 -8.99 9.97 -5.92
C GLY A 104 -8.69 8.80 -6.87
N SER A 105 -7.54 8.15 -6.68
CA SER A 105 -7.13 6.95 -7.43
C SER A 105 -7.43 5.63 -6.71
N LEU A 106 -8.05 5.69 -5.51
CA LEU A 106 -8.40 4.52 -4.73
C LEU A 106 -9.82 4.07 -5.06
N ASN A 107 -9.97 2.81 -5.50
CA ASN A 107 -11.26 2.18 -5.72
C ASN A 107 -11.62 1.35 -4.49
N MET A 108 -12.71 1.71 -3.82
CA MET A 108 -13.26 1.01 -2.66
C MET A 108 -14.39 0.12 -3.13
N ILE A 109 -14.12 -1.18 -3.26
CA ILE A 109 -15.01 -2.15 -3.90
C ILE A 109 -15.69 -3.00 -2.83
N ARG A 110 -16.97 -3.28 -3.02
CA ARG A 110 -17.81 -4.14 -2.19
C ARG A 110 -18.48 -5.19 -3.04
N ILE A 111 -18.39 -6.44 -2.61
CA ILE A 111 -19.02 -7.58 -3.27
C ILE A 111 -19.92 -8.28 -2.25
N GLY A 112 -21.21 -8.38 -2.56
CA GLY A 112 -22.22 -8.86 -1.64
C GLY A 112 -22.27 -8.04 -0.34
N VAL A 113 -22.48 -8.73 0.78
CA VAL A 113 -22.70 -8.09 2.08
C VAL A 113 -21.40 -7.86 2.88
N SER A 114 -20.31 -8.54 2.55
CA SER A 114 -19.16 -8.66 3.46
C SER A 114 -17.81 -8.33 2.83
N GLU A 115 -17.61 -8.65 1.56
CA GLU A 115 -16.31 -8.51 0.93
C GLU A 115 -15.99 -7.05 0.63
N ARG A 116 -14.77 -6.64 0.97
CA ARG A 116 -14.27 -5.28 0.78
C ARG A 116 -12.85 -5.34 0.24
N PHE A 117 -12.56 -4.49 -0.74
CA PHE A 117 -11.26 -4.39 -1.37
C PHE A 117 -10.92 -2.93 -1.64
N GLU A 118 -9.65 -2.58 -1.47
CA GLU A 118 -9.11 -1.26 -1.80
C GLU A 118 -8.03 -1.43 -2.86
N ILE A 119 -8.34 -1.04 -4.10
CA ILE A 119 -7.47 -1.24 -5.27
C ILE A 119 -7.20 0.10 -5.93
N THR A 120 -5.92 0.46 -6.07
CA THR A 120 -5.54 1.69 -6.78
C THR A 120 -5.65 1.51 -8.29
N ASP A 121 -5.86 2.62 -9.00
CA ASP A 121 -5.83 2.60 -10.47
C ASP A 121 -4.49 2.09 -11.02
N ALA A 122 -3.38 2.53 -10.42
CA ALA A 122 -2.04 2.09 -10.82
C ALA A 122 -1.89 0.57 -10.71
N LEU A 123 -2.42 -0.05 -9.64
CA LEU A 123 -2.42 -1.51 -9.52
C LEU A 123 -3.27 -2.17 -10.61
N ALA A 124 -4.47 -1.64 -10.88
CA ALA A 124 -5.33 -2.16 -11.93
C ALA A 124 -4.71 -1.98 -13.33
N LEU A 125 -3.91 -0.94 -13.54
CA LEU A 125 -3.19 -0.64 -14.78
C LEU A 125 -1.80 -1.30 -14.83
N GLY A 126 -1.34 -1.89 -13.73
CA GLY A 126 0.00 -2.47 -13.53
C GLY A 126 1.16 -1.51 -13.80
N GLU A 127 1.03 -0.29 -13.28
CA GLU A 127 2.06 0.75 -13.28
C GLU A 127 2.95 0.71 -12.04
#